data_AF-A0A2E8CBV8-F1
#
_entry.id   AF-A0A2E8CBV8-F1
#
_cell.length_a   1.000
_cell.length_b   1.000
_cell.length_c   1.000
_cell.angle_alpha   90.00
_cell.angle_beta   90.00
_cell.angle_gamma   90.00
#
_symmetry.space_group_name_H-M   'P 1'
#
loop_
_entity.id
_entity.type
_entity.pdbx_description
1 polymer ?
#
loop_
_entity_poly.entity_id
_entity_poly.type
_entity_poly.pdbx_seq_one_letter_code
_entity_poly.pdbx_strand_id
1 'polypeptide(L)' 'MNVLIIILGLVFASLFILIPILEKYGREKTPEELYKITRFMTPLMVIMLIVMAFRFMSS' A
#
# COMPACT_ATOMS: atom_id res chain seq x y z
N MET A 1 14.85 -13.19 14.84
CA MET A 1 13.60 -13.53 15.56
C MET A 1 12.99 -12.31 16.27
N ASN A 2 13.76 -11.53 17.04
CA ASN A 2 13.24 -10.35 17.74
C ASN A 2 12.58 -9.31 16.80
N VAL A 3 13.25 -8.96 15.68
CA VAL A 3 12.73 -8.00 14.69
C VAL A 3 11.40 -8.46 14.06
N LEU A 4 11.25 -9.77 13.80
CA LEU A 4 10.01 -10.34 13.25
C LEU A 4 8.83 -10.16 14.22
N ILE A 5 9.05 -10.41 15.51
CA ILE A 5 8.03 -10.25 16.54
C ILE A 5 7.66 -8.77 16.71
N ILE A 6 8.64 -7.87 16.62
CA ILE A 6 8.41 -6.42 16.68
C ILE A 6 7.58 -5.95 15.47
N ILE A 7 7.94 -6.37 14.25
CA ILE A 7 7.18 -6.03 13.03
C ILE A 7 5.76 -6.57 13.13
N LEU A 8 5.60 -7.83 13.58
CA LEU A 8 4.29 -8.43 13.75
C LEU A 8 3.43 -7.64 14.74
N GLY A 9 3.99 -7.26 15.89
CA GLY A 9 3.33 -6.43 16.89
C GLY A 9 2.94 -5.05 16.35
N LEU A 10 3.83 -4.40 15.59
CA LEU A 10 3.55 -3.10 14.97
C LEU A 10 2.46 -3.17 13.90
N VAL A 11 2.47 -4.21 13.06
CA VAL A 11 1.41 -4.43 12.06
C VAL A 11 0.07 -4.71 12.75
N PHE A 12 0.07 -5.47 13.84
CA PHE A 12 -1.15 -5.71 14.60
C PHE A 12 -1.68 -4.43 15.25
N ALA A 13 -0.81 -3.67 15.92
CA ALA A 13 -1.18 -2.41 16.54
C ALA A 13 -1.64 -1.35 15.53
N SER A 14 -1.05 -1.34 14.33
CA SER A 14 -1.46 -0.40 13.28
C SER A 14 -2.87 -0.67 12.81
N LEU A 15 -3.36 -1.91 12.79
CA LEU A 15 -4.77 -2.18 12.47
C LEU A 15 -5.71 -1.50 13.47
N PHE A 16 -5.42 -1.58 14.76
CA PHE A 16 -6.24 -0.95 15.80
C PHE A 16 -6.25 0.58 15.75
N ILE A 17 -5.18 1.20 15.25
CA ILE A 17 -5.08 2.67 15.14
C ILE A 17 -5.60 3.15 13.78
N LEU A 18 -5.27 2.45 12.70
CA LEU A 18 -5.53 2.87 11.34
C LEU A 18 -6.98 2.63 10.94
N ILE A 19 -7.61 1.55 11.41
CA ILE A 19 -9.04 1.27 11.16
C ILE A 19 -9.94 2.41 11.66
N PRO A 20 -9.91 2.83 12.95
CA PRO A 20 -10.79 3.90 13.41
C PRO A 20 -10.46 5.25 12.77
N ILE A 21 -9.20 5.49 12.37
CA ILE A 21 -8.85 6.69 11.59
C ILE A 21 -9.48 6.63 10.20
N LEU A 22 -9.42 5.48 9.52
CA LEU A 22 -10.07 5.25 8.24
C LEU A 22 -11.58 5.34 8.33
N GLU A 23 -12.20 4.87 9.41
CA GLU A 23 -13.65 5.01 9.61
C GLU A 23 -14.05 6.46 9.90
N LYS A 24 -13.24 7.19 10.67
CA LYS A 24 -13.53 8.57 11.07
C LYS A 24 -13.25 9.61 9.97
N TYR A 25 -12.20 9.39 9.18
CA TYR A 25 -11.72 10.35 8.18
C TYR A 25 -11.83 9.81 6.74
N GLY A 26 -12.12 8.53 6.57
CA GLY A 26 -12.39 7.95 5.26
C GLY A 26 -13.70 8.49 4.73
N ARG A 27 -13.60 9.26 3.65
CA ARG A 27 -14.77 9.54 2.82
C ARG A 27 -15.09 8.26 2.05
N GLU A 28 -16.37 7.86 2.05
CA GLU A 28 -16.87 6.88 1.09
C GLU A 28 -16.56 7.41 -0.29
N LYS A 29 -15.61 6.77 -0.96
CA LYS A 29 -15.25 7.15 -2.32
C LYS A 29 -16.24 6.54 -3.26
N THR A 30 -16.82 7.36 -4.14
CA THR A 30 -17.73 6.83 -5.16
C THR A 30 -16.95 5.90 -6.10
N PRO A 31 -17.63 4.97 -6.79
CA PRO A 31 -16.98 4.11 -7.78
C PRO A 31 -16.20 4.90 -8.84
N GLU A 32 -16.62 6.12 -9.18
CA GLU A 32 -15.89 6.96 -10.15
C GLU A 32 -14.58 7.53 -9.57
N GLU A 33 -14.56 7.94 -8.31
CA GLU A 33 -13.35 8.44 -7.64
C GLU A 33 -12.32 7.33 -7.46
N LEU A 34 -12.78 6.13 -7.10
CA LEU A 34 -11.93 4.93 -7.03
C LEU A 34 -11.37 4.58 -8.42
N TYR A 35 -12.20 4.60 -9.46
CA TYR A 35 -11.76 4.33 -10.82
C TYR A 35 -10.69 5.31 -11.30
N LYS A 36 -10.84 6.61 -10.99
CA LYS A 36 -9.82 7.63 -11.32
C LYS A 36 -8.48 7.34 -10.65
N ILE A 37 -8.47 6.88 -9.39
CA ILE A 37 -7.25 6.55 -8.66
C ILE A 37 -6.64 5.24 -9.20
N THR A 38 -7.45 4.21 -9.37
CA THR A 38 -7.03 2.89 -9.85
C THR A 38 -6.47 2.95 -11.27
N ARG A 39 -6.96 3.87 -12.12
CA ARG A 39 -6.43 4.07 -13.49
C ARG A 39 -4.93 4.38 -13.52
N PHE A 40 -4.40 5.05 -12.50
CA PHE A 40 -2.96 5.33 -12.40
C PHE A 40 -2.17 4.18 -11.77
N MET A 41 -2.84 3.26 -11.04
CA MET A 41 -2.15 2.12 -10.42
C MET A 41 -1.53 1.20 -11.47
N THR A 42 -2.26 0.89 -12.55
CA THR A 42 -1.76 0.01 -13.62
C THR A 42 -0.46 0.50 -14.26
N PRO A 43 -0.37 1.75 -14.79
CA PRO A 43 0.88 2.24 -15.37
C PRO A 43 1.99 2.37 -14.34
N LEU A 44 1.69 2.78 -13.10
CA LEU A 44 2.69 2.86 -12.03
C LEU A 44 3.26 1.47 -11.67
N MET A 45 2.42 0.43 -11.64
CA MET A 45 2.88 -0.95 -11.44
C MET A 45 3.82 -1.39 -12.55
N VAL A 46 3.50 -1.10 -13.82
CA VAL A 46 4.36 -1.44 -14.96
C VAL A 46 5.71 -0.73 -14.84
N ILE A 47 5.73 0.55 -14.49
CA ILE A 47 6.97 1.31 -14.26
C ILE A 47 7.79 0.66 -13.13
N MET A 48 7.16 0.32 -12.01
CA MET A 48 7.85 -0.36 -10.91
C MET A 48 8.47 -1.68 -11.33
N LEU A 49 7.74 -2.51 -12.08
CA LEU A 49 8.26 -3.79 -12.57
C LEU A 49 9.46 -3.60 -13.49
N ILE A 50 9.42 -2.60 -14.38
CA ILE A 50 10.54 -2.27 -15.27
C ILE A 50 11.76 -1.83 -14.45
N VAL A 51 11.58 -0.91 -13.49
CA VAL A 51 12.66 -0.44 -12.62
C VAL A 51 13.26 -1.59 -11.82
N MET A 52 12.42 -2.50 -11.30
CA MET A 52 12.87 -3.65 -10.54
C MET A 52 13.64 -4.65 -11.42
N ALA A 53 13.21 -4.86 -12.67
CA ALA A 53 13.90 -5.70 -13.64
C ALA A 53 15.28 -5.13 -14.01
N PHE A 54 15.39 -3.83 -14.23
CA PHE A 54 16.68 -3.16 -14.45
C PHE A 54 17.59 -3.26 -13.22
N ARG A 55 17.06 -3.03 -12.01
CA ARG A 55 17.84 -3.17 -10.78
C ARG A 55 18.33 -4.60 -10.57
N PHE A 56 17.50 -5.60 -10.89
CA PHE A 56 17.88 -7.01 -10.80
C PHE A 56 18.98 -7.36 -11.81
N MET A 57 18.91 -6.85 -13.04
CA MET A 57 19.90 -7.12 -14.09
C MET A 57 21.23 -6.35 -13.89
N SER A 58 21.20 -5.22 -13.18
CA SER A 58 22.37 -4.40 -12.86
C SER A 58 23.06 -4.78 -11.53
N SER A 59 22.53 -5.75 -10.79
CA SER A 59 23.06 -6.28 -9.52
C SER A 59 23.78 -7.59 -9.74
#